data_AF-A0A6I4YQC4-F1
#
_entry.id   AF-A0A6I4YQC4-F1
#
_cell.length_a   1.000
_cell.length_b   1.000
_cell.length_c   1.000
_cell.angle_alpha   90.00
_cell.angle_beta   90.00
_cell.angle_gamma   90.00
#
_symmetry.space_group_name_H-M   'P 1'
#
loop_
_entity.id
_entity.type
_entity.pdbx_description
1 polymer ?
#
loop_
_entity_poly.entity_id
_entity_poly.type
_entity_poly.pdbx_seq_one_letter_code
_entity_poly.pdbx_strand_id
1 'polypeptide(L)'
;MTTSQQKLSLPAVAEELGVPPYRLRSWENLYPVFHSTRESDGQRYYQPDDIVLIRRISELLYKEDCKSHEVMAALQAEGLVASPERASGDEAVSQEERERQKALQDEWEKRLSALTEENMQLRRQAETEREAVSTAEERLQELQKELSNTVTVLGQENARLQEQLGTEKNATIERDRLKEKHDVLVQKLKEIEAEKQTYQHAKTRLAEVEAENVRLQEDVEQQEKIQHAYKILQEENERLTSELEQAKTSQAASEDYRKQIEALTAEQSELARKLEDSERARSDAQRYLDENEELRSEIKKLKTAQEQDEELFLQLAEVEEEKVRLQEKVSLFEKDHAALSEKVEDFEKIRFQYESEQTRSSELETEKMKLQEELEKAKSSLEQFESLKKEREHAAQAEKGQSEILRGRLDKAESENKQYLEKLEEAVVALQKLEKDNEELRKSLNAAQKESAVEGDLRKQLEQLEKEKEGLEQKVQQGISYEGEARQGKEEVARLKNGLRDLLGEVQAIRKVLSL
;
A
#
# COMPACT_ATOMS: atom_id res chain seq x y z
N MET A 1 -31.48 -83.83 -55.42
CA MET A 1 -31.06 -82.53 -54.85
C MET A 1 -30.21 -82.83 -53.63
N THR A 2 -28.95 -83.21 -53.85
CA THR A 2 -27.97 -83.53 -52.82
C THR A 2 -27.37 -82.21 -52.33
N THR A 3 -27.94 -81.65 -51.27
CA THR A 3 -27.43 -80.43 -50.64
C THR A 3 -26.13 -80.75 -49.93
N SER A 4 -25.02 -80.18 -50.38
CA SER A 4 -23.71 -80.26 -49.72
C SER A 4 -23.84 -79.91 -48.23
N GLN A 5 -23.51 -80.86 -47.36
CA GLN A 5 -23.35 -80.62 -45.92
C GLN A 5 -22.12 -79.72 -45.70
N GLN A 6 -22.34 -78.40 -45.61
CA GLN A 6 -21.30 -77.45 -45.21
C GLN A 6 -21.31 -77.31 -43.68
N LYS A 7 -20.16 -77.55 -43.06
CA LYS A 7 -19.94 -77.23 -41.64
C LYS A 7 -19.73 -75.73 -41.50
N LEU A 8 -20.35 -75.10 -40.49
CA LEU A 8 -20.19 -73.67 -40.21
C LEU A 8 -19.26 -73.44 -39.03
N SER A 9 -18.42 -72.41 -39.12
CA SER A 9 -17.50 -72.03 -38.03
C SER A 9 -18.27 -71.33 -36.90
N LEU A 10 -17.77 -71.44 -35.66
CA LEU A 10 -18.34 -70.82 -34.46
C LEU A 10 -18.72 -69.33 -34.64
N PRO A 11 -17.90 -68.47 -35.27
CA PRO A 11 -18.28 -67.07 -35.52
C PRO A 11 -19.44 -66.94 -36.53
N ALA A 12 -19.47 -67.76 -37.59
CA ALA A 12 -20.54 -67.72 -38.59
C ALA A 12 -21.88 -68.18 -37.99
N VAL A 13 -21.87 -69.21 -37.15
CA VAL A 13 -23.08 -69.67 -36.42
C VAL A 13 -23.54 -68.63 -35.40
N ALA A 14 -22.60 -67.96 -34.71
CA ALA A 14 -22.91 -66.88 -33.78
C ALA A 14 -23.59 -65.69 -34.48
N GLU A 15 -23.12 -65.32 -35.67
CA GLU A 15 -23.69 -64.26 -36.49
C GLU A 15 -25.07 -64.64 -37.04
N GLU A 16 -25.23 -65.87 -37.55
CA GLU A 16 -26.50 -66.37 -38.08
C GLU A 16 -27.61 -66.43 -37.02
N LEU A 17 -27.27 -66.84 -35.79
CA LEU A 17 -28.23 -67.00 -34.69
C LEU A 17 -28.36 -65.75 -33.80
N GLY A 18 -27.51 -64.74 -34.00
CA GLY A 18 -27.49 -63.53 -33.17
C GLY A 18 -27.09 -63.78 -31.71
N VAL A 19 -26.29 -64.82 -31.43
CA VAL A 19 -25.86 -65.22 -30.08
C VAL A 19 -24.36 -65.00 -29.91
N PRO A 20 -23.89 -64.36 -28.83
CA PRO A 20 -22.45 -64.15 -28.61
C PRO A 20 -21.64 -65.47 -28.62
N PRO A 21 -20.44 -65.52 -29.24
CA PRO A 21 -19.65 -66.75 -29.37
C PRO A 21 -19.31 -67.43 -28.03
N TYR A 22 -19.16 -66.67 -26.94
CA TYR A 22 -18.89 -67.24 -25.61
C TYR A 22 -20.11 -67.99 -25.05
N ARG A 23 -21.35 -67.58 -25.39
CA ARG A 23 -22.58 -68.27 -24.97
C ARG A 23 -22.69 -69.63 -25.65
N LEU A 24 -22.36 -69.74 -26.94
CA LEU A 24 -22.33 -71.02 -27.65
C LEU A 24 -21.32 -72.00 -27.04
N ARG A 25 -20.15 -71.49 -26.61
CA ARG A 25 -19.18 -72.29 -25.85
C ARG A 25 -19.70 -72.70 -24.47
N SER A 26 -20.41 -71.82 -23.77
CA SER A 26 -21.04 -72.18 -22.49
C SER A 26 -22.15 -73.22 -22.66
N TRP A 27 -22.94 -73.14 -23.73
CA TRP A 27 -24.01 -74.09 -24.02
C TRP A 27 -23.49 -75.49 -24.36
N GLU A 28 -22.31 -75.60 -24.99
CA GLU A 28 -21.64 -76.90 -25.19
C GLU A 28 -21.40 -77.64 -23.86
N ASN A 29 -21.06 -76.92 -22.78
CA ASN A 29 -20.88 -77.51 -21.46
C ASN A 29 -22.20 -77.78 -20.71
N LEU A 30 -23.23 -76.96 -20.95
CA LEU A 30 -24.51 -77.07 -20.26
C LEU A 30 -25.44 -78.12 -20.89
N TYR A 31 -25.35 -78.32 -22.21
CA TYR A 31 -26.20 -79.21 -22.97
C TYR A 31 -25.34 -80.16 -23.81
N PRO A 32 -24.96 -81.34 -23.29
CA PRO A 32 -24.08 -82.29 -23.97
C PRO A 32 -24.80 -83.07 -25.09
N VAL A 33 -25.54 -82.37 -25.96
CA VAL A 33 -26.35 -82.92 -27.06
C VAL A 33 -25.84 -82.51 -28.43
N PHE A 34 -25.01 -81.47 -28.50
CA PHE A 34 -24.30 -81.03 -29.70
C PHE A 34 -22.82 -80.80 -29.34
N HIS A 35 -21.92 -81.00 -30.30
CA HIS A 35 -20.48 -80.89 -30.05
C HIS A 35 -19.79 -80.16 -31.19
N SER A 36 -18.81 -79.31 -30.88
CA SER A 36 -17.98 -78.71 -31.91
C SER A 36 -16.84 -79.64 -32.32
N THR A 37 -16.59 -79.77 -33.62
CA THR A 37 -15.40 -80.48 -34.13
C THR A 37 -14.26 -79.47 -34.31
N ARG A 38 -13.05 -79.82 -33.88
CA ARG A 38 -11.86 -79.00 -34.09
C ARG A 38 -11.13 -79.45 -35.35
N GLU A 39 -11.06 -78.58 -36.35
CA GLU A 39 -10.30 -78.85 -37.58
C GLU A 39 -8.86 -78.30 -37.45
N SER A 40 -7.99 -78.65 -38.41
CA SER A 40 -6.54 -78.37 -38.36
C SER A 40 -6.18 -76.89 -38.36
N ASP A 41 -7.14 -76.01 -38.61
CA ASP A 41 -7.01 -74.55 -38.56
C ASP A 41 -7.22 -73.98 -37.14
N GLY A 42 -7.54 -74.83 -36.16
CA GLY A 42 -7.76 -74.46 -34.77
C GLY A 42 -9.14 -73.85 -34.50
N GLN A 43 -10.00 -73.70 -35.52
CA GLN A 43 -11.38 -73.24 -35.36
C GLN A 43 -12.33 -74.38 -34.98
N ARG A 44 -13.47 -73.99 -34.41
CA ARG A 44 -14.55 -74.89 -34.00
C ARG A 44 -15.64 -74.83 -35.05
N TYR A 45 -15.99 -75.98 -35.61
CA TYR A 45 -17.03 -76.13 -36.61
C TYR A 45 -18.19 -76.95 -36.05
N TYR A 46 -19.41 -76.53 -36.33
CA TYR A 46 -20.63 -77.28 -36.01
C TYR A 46 -21.14 -77.99 -37.25
N GLN A 47 -21.66 -79.21 -37.07
CA GLN A 47 -22.32 -79.92 -38.16
C GLN A 47 -23.69 -79.29 -38.42
N PRO A 48 -24.25 -79.43 -39.64
CA PRO A 48 -25.59 -78.94 -39.94
C PRO A 48 -26.65 -79.40 -38.94
N ASP A 49 -26.57 -80.65 -38.47
CA ASP A 49 -27.52 -81.22 -37.50
C ASP A 49 -27.39 -80.57 -36.10
N ASP A 50 -26.16 -80.28 -35.66
CA ASP A 50 -25.90 -79.54 -34.42
C ASP A 50 -26.45 -78.11 -34.48
N ILE A 51 -26.36 -77.46 -35.64
CA ILE A 51 -26.85 -76.09 -35.83
C ILE A 51 -28.37 -76.03 -35.71
N VAL A 52 -29.09 -77.07 -36.13
CA VAL A 52 -30.54 -77.19 -35.92
C VAL A 52 -30.86 -77.27 -34.42
N LEU A 53 -30.12 -78.06 -33.65
CA LEU A 53 -30.29 -78.16 -32.19
C LEU A 53 -29.96 -76.84 -31.48
N ILE A 54 -28.84 -76.20 -31.85
CA ILE A 54 -28.43 -74.92 -31.27
C ILE A 54 -29.46 -73.83 -31.58
N ARG A 55 -30.01 -73.82 -32.80
CA ARG A 55 -31.10 -72.91 -33.18
C ARG A 55 -32.32 -73.14 -32.30
N ARG A 56 -32.74 -74.39 -32.09
CA ARG A 56 -33.89 -74.69 -31.22
C ARG A 56 -33.64 -74.31 -29.76
N ILE A 57 -32.44 -74.58 -29.23
CA ILE A 57 -32.02 -74.15 -27.88
C ILE A 57 -32.11 -72.63 -27.74
N SER A 58 -31.66 -71.89 -28.77
CA SER A 58 -31.76 -70.43 -28.79
C SER A 58 -33.21 -69.95 -28.75
N GLU A 59 -34.11 -70.61 -29.49
CA GLU A 59 -35.54 -70.28 -29.45
C GLU A 59 -36.17 -70.58 -28.08
N LEU A 60 -35.89 -71.74 -27.49
CA LEU A 60 -36.38 -72.08 -26.16
C LEU A 60 -35.94 -71.07 -25.10
N LEU A 61 -34.67 -70.63 -25.15
CA LEU A 61 -34.11 -69.72 -24.16
C LEU A 61 -34.51 -68.26 -24.34
N TYR A 62 -34.65 -67.78 -25.58
CA TYR A 62 -34.87 -66.35 -25.84
C TYR A 62 -36.27 -66.00 -26.33
N LYS A 63 -36.99 -66.94 -26.98
CA LYS A 63 -38.35 -66.71 -27.46
C LYS A 63 -39.41 -67.29 -26.52
N GLU A 64 -39.11 -68.41 -25.88
CA GLU A 64 -40.06 -69.14 -25.02
C GLU A 64 -39.77 -68.97 -23.51
N ASP A 65 -38.77 -68.16 -23.14
CA ASP A 65 -38.35 -67.86 -21.75
C ASP A 65 -38.11 -69.10 -20.87
N CYS A 66 -37.72 -70.23 -21.47
CA CYS A 66 -37.38 -71.43 -20.71
C CYS A 66 -36.13 -71.19 -19.86
N LYS A 67 -36.14 -71.69 -18.62
CA LYS A 67 -34.95 -71.62 -17.76
C LYS A 67 -33.91 -72.63 -18.25
N SER A 68 -32.63 -72.32 -18.06
CA SER A 68 -31.52 -73.16 -18.57
C SER A 68 -31.55 -74.62 -18.10
N HIS A 69 -32.21 -74.95 -16.98
CA HIS A 69 -32.34 -76.34 -16.53
C HIS A 69 -33.49 -77.11 -17.19
N GLU A 70 -34.46 -76.42 -17.81
CA GLU A 70 -35.67 -77.01 -18.40
C GLU A 70 -35.48 -77.33 -19.90
N VAL A 71 -34.49 -76.70 -20.55
CA VAL A 71 -34.20 -76.83 -21.99
C VAL A 71 -33.98 -78.28 -22.41
N MET A 72 -33.26 -79.09 -21.61
CA MET A 72 -33.00 -80.49 -21.94
C MET A 72 -34.27 -81.35 -21.93
N ALA A 73 -35.17 -81.09 -20.97
CA ALA A 73 -36.45 -81.78 -20.90
C ALA A 73 -37.37 -81.40 -22.06
N ALA A 74 -37.37 -80.12 -22.46
CA ALA A 74 -38.13 -79.65 -23.63
C ALA A 74 -37.63 -80.29 -24.94
N LEU A 75 -36.31 -80.38 -25.15
CA LEU A 75 -35.73 -81.03 -26.33
C LEU A 75 -36.03 -82.54 -26.39
N GLN A 76 -36.11 -83.22 -25.24
CA GLN A 76 -36.49 -84.63 -25.16
C GLN A 76 -37.99 -84.83 -25.45
N ALA A 77 -38.85 -83.92 -24.98
CA ALA A 77 -40.28 -83.95 -25.27
C ALA A 77 -40.60 -83.72 -26.75
N GLU A 78 -39.79 -82.91 -27.44
CA GLU A 78 -39.88 -82.67 -28.89
C GLU A 78 -39.26 -83.81 -29.74
N GLY A 79 -38.67 -84.83 -29.11
CA GLY A 79 -38.07 -85.97 -29.79
C GLY A 79 -36.72 -85.68 -30.47
N LEU A 80 -36.10 -84.54 -30.15
CA LEU A 80 -34.81 -84.12 -30.70
C LEU A 80 -33.61 -84.72 -29.96
N VAL A 81 -33.81 -85.23 -28.73
CA VAL A 81 -32.78 -85.86 -27.88
C VAL A 81 -33.35 -87.14 -27.23
N ALA A 82 -32.55 -88.22 -27.17
CA ALA A 82 -32.95 -89.47 -26.51
C ALA A 82 -32.96 -89.34 -24.97
N SER A 83 -33.98 -89.90 -24.30
CA SER A 83 -34.13 -89.86 -22.83
C SER A 83 -33.29 -90.95 -22.14
N PRO A 84 -32.45 -90.63 -21.12
CA PRO A 84 -31.59 -91.59 -20.41
C PRO A 84 -32.26 -92.17 -19.16
N GLU A 85 -33.52 -92.60 -19.22
CA GLU A 85 -34.19 -93.27 -18.10
C GLU A 85 -34.03 -94.79 -18.20
N ARG A 86 -32.99 -95.32 -17.52
CA ARG A 86 -32.94 -96.66 -16.88
C ARG A 86 -31.58 -96.89 -16.22
N ALA A 87 -31.44 -96.48 -14.96
CA ALA A 87 -30.51 -97.08 -14.00
C ALA A 87 -30.87 -96.65 -12.56
N SER A 88 -31.93 -97.26 -12.02
CA SER A 88 -32.14 -97.44 -10.59
C SER A 88 -31.23 -98.57 -10.09
N GLY A 89 -30.47 -98.35 -9.01
CA GLY A 89 -29.60 -99.37 -8.41
C GLY A 89 -29.22 -99.08 -6.97
N ASP A 90 -29.99 -99.68 -6.06
CA ASP A 90 -29.68 -100.18 -4.72
C ASP A 90 -29.22 -99.29 -3.56
N GLU A 91 -30.17 -99.12 -2.64
CA GLU A 91 -30.00 -98.94 -1.20
C GLU A 91 -29.46 -100.23 -0.55
N ALA A 92 -28.21 -100.21 -0.09
CA ALA A 92 -27.72 -101.00 1.04
C ALA A 92 -26.46 -100.35 1.63
N VAL A 93 -26.60 -99.11 2.11
CA VAL A 93 -25.53 -98.42 2.85
C VAL A 93 -25.36 -99.14 4.19
N SER A 94 -24.19 -99.75 4.41
CA SER A 94 -23.83 -100.46 5.64
C SER A 94 -24.01 -99.53 6.85
N GLN A 95 -24.35 -100.08 8.02
CA GLN A 95 -24.50 -99.29 9.24
C GLN A 95 -23.21 -98.52 9.59
N GLU A 96 -22.05 -99.07 9.23
CA GLU A 96 -20.75 -98.39 9.30
C GLU A 96 -20.61 -97.22 8.32
N GLU A 97 -21.19 -97.32 7.12
CA GLU A 97 -21.19 -96.24 6.13
C GLU A 97 -22.14 -95.11 6.53
N ARG A 98 -23.26 -95.42 7.19
CA ARG A 98 -24.15 -94.41 7.79
C ARG A 98 -23.48 -93.70 8.97
N GLU A 99 -22.75 -94.44 9.81
CA GLU A 99 -21.98 -93.85 10.91
C GLU A 99 -20.81 -93.00 10.39
N ARG A 100 -20.12 -93.44 9.33
CA ARG A 100 -19.10 -92.64 8.64
C ARG A 100 -19.68 -91.40 7.97
N GLN A 101 -20.83 -91.52 7.30
CA GLN A 101 -21.53 -90.39 6.70
C GLN A 101 -21.99 -89.39 7.76
N LYS A 102 -22.50 -89.88 8.89
CA LYS A 102 -22.89 -89.03 10.02
C LYS A 102 -21.68 -88.35 10.67
N ALA A 103 -20.58 -89.07 10.86
CA ALA A 103 -19.33 -88.48 11.41
C ALA A 103 -18.74 -87.43 10.46
N LEU A 104 -18.74 -87.70 9.16
CA LEU A 104 -18.37 -86.72 8.14
C LEU A 104 -19.33 -85.53 8.21
N GLN A 105 -20.64 -85.74 8.26
CA GLN A 105 -21.63 -84.67 8.33
C GLN A 105 -21.44 -83.80 9.58
N ASP A 106 -21.18 -84.40 10.75
CA ASP A 106 -20.87 -83.68 11.98
C ASP A 106 -19.55 -82.89 11.86
N GLU A 107 -18.54 -83.42 11.15
CA GLU A 107 -17.29 -82.71 10.86
C GLU A 107 -17.50 -81.55 9.89
N TRP A 108 -18.32 -81.74 8.86
CA TRP A 108 -18.75 -80.71 7.91
C TRP A 108 -19.55 -79.61 8.62
N GLU A 109 -20.47 -79.95 9.53
CA GLU A 109 -21.25 -79.00 10.31
C GLU A 109 -20.37 -78.22 11.30
N LYS A 110 -19.40 -78.88 11.95
CA LYS A 110 -18.37 -78.22 12.77
C LYS A 110 -17.49 -77.28 11.94
N ARG A 111 -17.07 -77.70 10.75
CA ARG A 111 -16.27 -76.86 9.85
C ARG A 111 -17.08 -75.69 9.32
N LEU A 112 -18.35 -75.91 8.99
CA LEU A 112 -19.28 -74.89 8.52
C LEU A 112 -19.54 -73.84 9.60
N SER A 113 -19.83 -74.27 10.83
CA SER A 113 -20.02 -73.37 11.97
C SER A 113 -18.76 -72.56 12.30
N ALA A 114 -17.57 -73.19 12.26
CA ALA A 114 -16.30 -72.48 12.42
C ALA A 114 -16.07 -71.44 11.31
N LEU A 115 -16.35 -71.78 10.05
CA LEU A 115 -16.24 -70.84 8.92
C LEU A 115 -17.29 -69.72 8.99
N THR A 116 -18.48 -69.97 9.53
CA THR A 116 -19.48 -68.92 9.72
C THR A 116 -19.08 -67.95 10.82
N GLU A 117 -18.47 -68.44 11.90
CA GLU A 117 -17.95 -67.58 12.97
C GLU A 117 -16.76 -66.74 12.48
N GLU A 118 -15.83 -67.35 11.72
CA GLU A 118 -14.72 -66.64 11.07
C GLU A 118 -15.22 -65.56 10.11
N ASN A 119 -16.21 -65.87 9.27
CA ASN A 119 -16.83 -64.86 8.39
C ASN A 119 -17.53 -63.75 9.17
N MET A 120 -18.17 -64.06 10.30
CA MET A 120 -18.80 -63.05 11.15
C MET A 120 -17.74 -62.12 11.77
N GLN A 121 -16.60 -62.67 12.21
CA GLN A 121 -15.49 -61.89 12.74
C GLN A 121 -14.85 -61.00 11.67
N LEU A 122 -14.59 -61.53 10.47
CA LEU A 122 -14.05 -60.74 9.34
C LEU A 122 -15.00 -59.62 8.93
N ARG A 123 -16.33 -59.84 8.97
CA ARG A 123 -17.32 -58.78 8.70
C ARG A 123 -17.29 -57.69 9.76
N ARG A 124 -17.22 -58.05 11.03
CA ARG A 124 -17.07 -57.07 12.14
C ARG A 124 -15.79 -56.25 11.98
N GLN A 125 -14.67 -56.90 11.64
CA GLN A 125 -13.40 -56.20 11.37
C GLN A 125 -13.52 -55.25 10.18
N ALA A 126 -14.08 -55.70 9.06
CA ALA A 126 -14.29 -54.85 7.88
C ALA A 126 -15.23 -53.67 8.18
N GLU A 127 -16.21 -53.84 9.07
CA GLU A 127 -17.13 -52.77 9.49
C GLU A 127 -16.40 -51.74 10.34
N THR A 128 -15.57 -52.18 11.31
CA THR A 128 -14.72 -51.25 12.09
C THR A 128 -13.70 -50.52 11.23
N GLU A 129 -13.12 -51.18 10.23
CA GLU A 129 -12.21 -50.55 9.27
C GLU A 129 -12.93 -49.53 8.39
N ARG A 130 -14.17 -49.81 7.96
CA ARG A 130 -15.00 -48.87 7.20
C ARG A 130 -15.37 -47.64 8.03
N GLU A 131 -15.73 -47.81 9.30
CA GLU A 131 -15.98 -46.70 10.21
C GLU A 131 -14.72 -45.85 10.43
N ALA A 132 -13.55 -46.49 10.59
CA ALA A 132 -12.27 -45.79 10.68
C ALA A 132 -11.92 -45.01 9.39
N VAL A 133 -12.22 -45.56 8.21
CA VAL A 133 -12.02 -44.85 6.94
C VAL A 133 -12.98 -43.67 6.81
N SER A 134 -14.27 -43.85 7.14
CA SER A 134 -15.27 -42.78 7.10
C SER A 134 -14.86 -41.60 8.00
N THR A 135 -14.42 -41.87 9.22
CA THR A 135 -13.96 -40.83 10.16
C THR A 135 -12.69 -40.13 9.66
N ALA A 136 -11.77 -40.86 9.01
CA ALA A 136 -10.59 -40.28 8.38
C ALA A 136 -10.94 -39.39 7.17
N GLU A 137 -11.93 -39.78 6.36
CA GLU A 137 -12.43 -38.99 5.24
C GLU A 137 -13.09 -37.68 5.71
N GLU A 138 -13.91 -37.73 6.76
CA GLU A 138 -14.48 -36.54 7.40
C GLU A 138 -13.37 -35.59 7.89
N ARG A 139 -12.33 -36.14 8.53
CA ARG A 139 -11.19 -35.33 8.98
C ARG A 139 -10.42 -34.70 7.82
N LEU A 140 -10.26 -35.43 6.71
CA LEU A 140 -9.63 -34.91 5.50
C LEU A 140 -10.44 -33.76 4.90
N GLN A 141 -11.76 -33.89 4.84
CA GLN A 141 -12.64 -32.83 4.35
C GLN A 141 -12.58 -31.58 5.23
N GLU A 142 -12.58 -31.74 6.56
CA GLU A 142 -12.42 -30.62 7.49
C GLU A 142 -11.08 -29.91 7.28
N LEU A 143 -9.98 -30.65 7.18
CA LEU A 143 -8.65 -30.09 6.91
C LEU A 143 -8.57 -29.40 5.54
N GLN A 144 -9.21 -29.95 4.51
CA GLN A 144 -9.29 -29.30 3.19
C GLN A 144 -10.06 -27.98 3.24
N LYS A 145 -11.14 -27.92 4.03
CA LYS A 145 -11.92 -26.70 4.25
C LYS A 145 -11.12 -25.66 5.03
N GLU A 146 -10.42 -26.06 6.09
CA GLU A 146 -9.50 -25.19 6.82
C GLU A 146 -8.37 -24.65 5.91
N LEU A 147 -7.79 -25.51 5.07
CA LEU A 147 -6.78 -25.10 4.10
C LEU A 147 -7.34 -24.11 3.07
N SER A 148 -8.54 -24.36 2.54
CA SER A 148 -9.20 -23.43 1.62
C SER A 148 -9.46 -22.06 2.29
N ASN A 149 -9.91 -22.06 3.54
CA ASN A 149 -10.15 -20.82 4.29
C ASN A 149 -8.85 -20.06 4.58
N THR A 150 -7.77 -20.76 4.93
CA THR A 150 -6.48 -20.11 5.16
C THR A 150 -5.90 -19.54 3.87
N VAL A 151 -6.02 -20.26 2.74
CA VAL A 151 -5.58 -19.77 1.43
C VAL A 151 -6.38 -18.54 1.00
N THR A 152 -7.70 -18.48 1.23
CA THR A 152 -8.49 -17.29 0.90
C THR A 152 -8.13 -16.09 1.77
N VAL A 153 -7.94 -16.29 3.08
CA VAL A 153 -7.48 -15.22 3.99
C VAL A 153 -6.10 -14.70 3.58
N LEU A 154 -5.14 -15.60 3.32
CA LEU A 154 -3.80 -15.21 2.86
C LEU A 154 -3.84 -14.52 1.49
N GLY A 155 -4.74 -14.92 0.61
CA GLY A 155 -4.97 -14.24 -0.67
C GLY A 155 -5.49 -12.81 -0.50
N GLN A 156 -6.46 -12.61 0.40
CA GLN A 156 -6.99 -11.29 0.74
C GLN A 156 -5.91 -10.40 1.38
N GLU A 157 -5.11 -10.96 2.28
CA GLU A 157 -4.05 -10.22 2.96
C GLU A 157 -2.91 -9.84 2.00
N ASN A 158 -2.53 -10.73 1.08
CA ASN A 158 -1.59 -10.39 0.00
C ASN A 158 -2.12 -9.28 -0.91
N ALA A 159 -3.39 -9.30 -1.28
CA ALA A 159 -4.00 -8.23 -2.08
C ALA A 159 -3.95 -6.88 -1.34
N ARG A 160 -4.28 -6.89 -0.03
CA ARG A 160 -4.20 -5.70 0.83
C ARG A 160 -2.77 -5.16 0.95
N LEU A 161 -1.78 -6.03 1.13
CA LEU A 161 -0.37 -5.65 1.19
C LEU A 161 0.13 -5.06 -0.14
N GLN A 162 -0.31 -5.61 -1.28
CA GLN A 162 0.02 -5.04 -2.60
C GLN A 162 -0.56 -3.64 -2.80
N GLU A 163 -1.79 -3.40 -2.34
CA GLU A 163 -2.41 -2.07 -2.36
C GLU A 163 -1.65 -1.08 -1.47
N GLN A 164 -1.28 -1.49 -0.25
CA GLN A 164 -0.45 -0.69 0.65
C GLN A 164 0.91 -0.35 0.02
N LEU A 165 1.58 -1.33 -0.59
CA LEU A 165 2.85 -1.09 -1.29
C LEU A 165 2.67 -0.11 -2.48
N GLY A 166 1.55 -0.19 -3.19
CA GLY A 166 1.20 0.76 -4.25
C GLY A 166 1.04 2.19 -3.73
N THR A 167 0.32 2.36 -2.62
CA THR A 167 0.13 3.69 -2.00
C THR A 167 1.43 4.27 -1.44
N GLU A 168 2.30 3.45 -0.83
CA GLU A 168 3.63 3.90 -0.38
C GLU A 168 4.54 4.32 -1.54
N LYS A 169 4.52 3.59 -2.66
CA LYS A 169 5.25 3.97 -3.88
C LYS A 169 4.77 5.32 -4.40
N ASN A 170 3.45 5.52 -4.47
CA ASN A 170 2.88 6.81 -4.89
C ASN A 170 3.24 7.95 -3.92
N ALA A 171 3.20 7.70 -2.61
CA ALA A 171 3.61 8.66 -1.60
C ALA A 171 5.10 9.03 -1.73
N THR A 172 5.95 8.07 -2.13
CA THR A 172 7.38 8.30 -2.37
C THR A 172 7.59 9.17 -3.61
N ILE A 173 6.88 8.89 -4.71
CA ILE A 173 6.92 9.71 -5.93
C ILE A 173 6.48 11.15 -5.62
N GLU A 174 5.40 11.34 -4.87
CA GLU A 174 4.96 12.69 -4.48
C GLU A 174 5.94 13.39 -3.54
N ARG A 175 6.57 12.66 -2.61
CA ARG A 175 7.62 13.22 -1.75
C ARG A 175 8.80 13.72 -2.59
N ASP A 176 9.22 12.98 -3.60
CA ASP A 176 10.33 13.38 -4.46
C ASP A 176 9.95 14.56 -5.37
N ARG A 177 8.72 14.59 -5.91
CA ARG A 177 8.19 15.77 -6.62
C ARG A 177 8.15 17.02 -5.74
N LEU A 178 7.74 16.88 -4.48
CA LEU A 178 7.70 18.00 -3.53
C LEU A 178 9.10 18.48 -3.15
N LYS A 179 10.08 17.58 -3.02
CA LYS A 179 11.48 17.94 -2.82
C LYS A 179 12.03 18.72 -4.00
N GLU A 180 11.79 18.29 -5.23
CA GLU A 180 12.24 19.00 -6.43
C GLU A 180 11.63 20.41 -6.50
N LYS A 181 10.33 20.56 -6.23
CA LYS A 181 9.68 21.87 -6.10
C LYS A 181 10.30 22.72 -4.98
N HIS A 182 10.60 22.12 -3.84
CA HIS A 182 11.25 22.81 -2.72
C HIS A 182 12.63 23.31 -3.11
N ASP A 183 13.45 22.49 -3.78
CA ASP A 183 14.80 22.86 -4.21
C ASP A 183 14.76 24.04 -5.21
N VAL A 184 13.80 24.04 -6.14
CA VAL A 184 13.57 25.16 -7.05
C VAL A 184 13.18 26.43 -6.30
N LEU A 185 12.28 26.34 -5.32
CA LEU A 185 11.89 27.50 -4.50
C LEU A 185 13.06 28.02 -3.66
N VAL A 186 13.91 27.14 -3.13
CA VAL A 186 15.13 27.52 -2.41
C VAL A 186 16.11 28.25 -3.33
N GLN A 187 16.25 27.83 -4.58
CA GLN A 187 17.06 28.57 -5.57
C GLN A 187 16.48 29.97 -5.84
N LYS A 188 15.17 30.08 -6.08
CA LYS A 188 14.51 31.38 -6.28
C LYS A 188 14.66 32.30 -5.07
N LEU A 189 14.59 31.76 -3.84
CA LEU A 189 14.82 32.55 -2.63
C LEU A 189 16.24 33.11 -2.58
N LYS A 190 17.25 32.33 -2.99
CA LYS A 190 18.64 32.81 -3.08
C LYS A 190 18.80 33.92 -4.13
N GLU A 191 18.10 33.81 -5.26
CA GLU A 191 18.08 34.84 -6.31
C GLU A 191 17.46 36.14 -5.77
N ILE A 192 16.30 36.06 -5.12
CA ILE A 192 15.63 37.20 -4.49
C ILE A 192 16.51 37.83 -3.40
N GLU A 193 17.22 37.03 -2.60
CA GLU A 193 18.16 37.54 -1.60
C GLU A 193 19.34 38.28 -2.24
N ALA A 194 19.87 37.78 -3.37
CA ALA A 194 20.90 38.48 -4.13
C ALA A 194 20.38 39.80 -4.72
N GLU A 195 19.18 39.80 -5.30
CA GLU A 195 18.52 41.02 -5.80
C GLU A 195 18.24 42.03 -4.69
N LYS A 196 17.87 41.56 -3.50
CA LYS A 196 17.71 42.44 -2.34
C LYS A 196 19.03 43.10 -1.96
N GLN A 197 20.15 42.39 -2.03
CA GLN A 197 21.47 42.98 -1.77
C GLN A 197 21.85 44.03 -2.81
N THR A 198 21.61 43.75 -4.10
CA THR A 198 21.87 44.73 -5.16
C THR A 198 20.98 45.96 -5.01
N TYR A 199 19.71 45.79 -4.64
CA TYR A 199 18.80 46.90 -4.34
C TYR A 199 19.29 47.74 -3.16
N GLN A 200 19.76 47.11 -2.06
CA GLN A 200 20.34 47.87 -0.94
C GLN A 200 21.55 48.69 -1.38
N HIS A 201 22.42 48.12 -2.22
CA HIS A 201 23.57 48.85 -2.75
C HIS A 201 23.19 50.00 -3.68
N ALA A 202 22.18 49.80 -4.53
CA ALA A 202 21.62 50.86 -5.38
C ALA A 202 21.00 51.98 -4.53
N LYS A 203 20.28 51.63 -3.46
CA LYS A 203 19.71 52.60 -2.52
C LYS A 203 20.78 53.43 -1.81
N THR A 204 21.89 52.81 -1.39
CA THR A 204 23.00 53.57 -0.80
C THR A 204 23.65 54.51 -1.80
N ARG A 205 23.86 54.07 -3.05
CA ARG A 205 24.39 54.94 -4.12
C ARG A 205 23.46 56.10 -4.44
N LEU A 206 22.14 55.88 -4.46
CA LEU A 206 21.17 56.95 -4.66
C LEU A 206 21.28 58.02 -3.55
N ALA A 207 21.38 57.59 -2.29
CA ALA A 207 21.57 58.52 -1.18
C ALA A 207 22.88 59.31 -1.26
N GLU A 208 23.97 58.69 -1.76
CA GLU A 208 25.24 59.38 -2.03
C GLU A 208 25.09 60.44 -3.13
N VAL A 209 24.42 60.09 -4.24
CA VAL A 209 24.15 61.02 -5.35
C VAL A 209 23.22 62.17 -4.91
N GLU A 210 22.20 61.89 -4.11
CA GLU A 210 21.34 62.92 -3.53
C GLU A 210 22.14 63.88 -2.64
N ALA A 211 23.05 63.37 -1.81
CA ALA A 211 23.93 64.20 -0.98
C ALA A 211 24.91 65.03 -1.82
N GLU A 212 25.43 64.49 -2.92
CA GLU A 212 26.28 65.22 -3.86
C GLU A 212 25.51 66.33 -4.59
N ASN A 213 24.27 66.05 -5.02
CA ASN A 213 23.40 67.07 -5.62
C ASN A 213 23.11 68.24 -4.68
N VAL A 214 22.88 67.98 -3.39
CA VAL A 214 22.70 69.06 -2.40
C VAL A 214 23.95 69.93 -2.30
N ARG A 215 25.15 69.31 -2.26
CA ARG A 215 26.41 70.06 -2.26
C ARG A 215 26.61 70.88 -3.52
N LEU A 216 26.31 70.32 -4.69
CA LEU A 216 26.38 71.03 -5.96
C LEU A 216 25.39 72.20 -6.02
N GLN A 217 24.20 72.07 -5.44
CA GLN A 217 23.25 73.18 -5.30
C GLN A 217 23.81 74.31 -4.42
N GLU A 218 24.42 73.97 -3.28
CA GLU A 218 25.09 74.96 -2.43
C GLU A 218 26.23 75.67 -3.16
N ASP A 219 27.03 74.95 -3.94
CA ASP A 219 28.12 75.51 -4.76
C ASP A 219 27.59 76.45 -5.84
N VAL A 220 26.47 76.09 -6.51
CA VAL A 220 25.81 76.96 -7.50
C VAL A 220 25.29 78.23 -6.84
N GLU A 221 24.63 78.16 -5.68
CA GLU A 221 24.17 79.35 -4.96
C GLU A 221 25.34 80.25 -4.54
N GLN A 222 26.47 79.67 -4.12
CA GLN A 222 27.69 80.43 -3.84
C GLN A 222 28.22 81.11 -5.12
N GLN A 223 28.21 80.41 -6.25
CA GLN A 223 28.63 80.96 -7.52
C GLN A 223 27.74 82.11 -7.98
N GLU A 224 26.42 82.02 -7.79
CA GLU A 224 25.48 83.11 -8.07
C GLU A 224 25.75 84.34 -7.20
N LYS A 225 26.04 84.15 -5.90
CA LYS A 225 26.44 85.25 -5.00
C LYS A 225 27.72 85.92 -5.48
N ILE A 226 28.71 85.14 -5.91
CA ILE A 226 29.97 85.66 -6.47
C ILE A 226 29.70 86.43 -7.76
N GLN A 227 28.88 85.90 -8.66
CA GLN A 227 28.50 86.59 -9.90
C GLN A 227 27.76 87.91 -9.63
N HIS A 228 26.86 87.92 -8.65
CA HIS A 228 26.16 89.14 -8.26
C HIS A 228 27.11 90.20 -7.69
N ALA A 229 28.03 89.79 -6.79
CA ALA A 229 29.05 90.68 -6.24
C ALA A 229 29.99 91.22 -7.34
N TYR A 230 30.36 90.39 -8.30
CA TYR A 230 31.16 90.81 -9.45
C TYR A 230 30.43 91.86 -10.30
N LYS A 231 29.13 91.68 -10.54
CA LYS A 231 28.31 92.65 -11.27
C LYS A 231 28.25 94.01 -10.54
N ILE A 232 28.06 94.00 -9.22
CA ILE A 232 28.09 95.23 -8.41
C ILE A 232 29.44 95.94 -8.54
N LEU A 233 30.55 95.19 -8.43
CA LEU A 233 31.89 95.74 -8.60
C LEU A 233 32.13 96.28 -10.01
N GLN A 234 31.54 95.67 -11.03
CA GLN A 234 31.62 96.16 -12.39
C GLN A 234 30.88 97.49 -12.56
N GLU A 235 29.64 97.59 -12.05
CA GLU A 235 28.85 98.82 -12.05
C GLU A 235 29.57 99.95 -11.26
N GLU A 236 30.21 99.62 -10.14
CA GLU A 236 30.99 100.58 -9.35
C GLU A 236 32.25 101.03 -10.08
N ASN A 237 32.97 100.13 -10.75
CA ASN A 237 34.09 100.50 -11.61
C ASN A 237 33.67 101.40 -12.77
N GLU A 238 32.55 101.10 -13.45
CA GLU A 238 32.01 101.94 -14.53
C GLU A 238 31.66 103.34 -14.00
N ARG A 239 31.04 103.43 -12.82
CA ARG A 239 30.76 104.70 -12.15
C ARG A 239 32.03 105.47 -11.82
N LEU A 240 33.02 104.83 -11.20
CA LEU A 240 34.32 105.47 -10.87
C LEU A 240 35.04 105.95 -12.13
N THR A 241 34.95 105.20 -13.23
CA THR A 241 35.53 105.59 -14.52
C THR A 241 34.83 106.83 -15.08
N SER A 242 33.50 106.91 -14.98
CA SER A 242 32.74 108.11 -15.36
C SER A 242 33.05 109.31 -14.46
N GLU A 243 33.19 109.11 -13.15
CA GLU A 243 33.60 110.17 -12.21
C GLU A 243 35.02 110.68 -12.54
N LEU A 244 35.94 109.78 -12.89
CA LEU A 244 37.29 110.13 -13.31
C LEU A 244 37.29 110.96 -14.61
N GLU A 245 36.48 110.60 -15.61
CA GLU A 245 36.35 111.39 -16.85
C GLU A 245 35.72 112.77 -16.60
N GLN A 246 34.72 112.87 -15.71
CA GLN A 246 34.18 114.16 -15.28
C GLN A 246 35.24 114.99 -14.54
N ALA A 247 36.06 114.37 -13.70
CA ALA A 247 37.16 115.04 -13.03
C ALA A 247 38.21 115.56 -14.04
N LYS A 248 38.58 114.76 -15.05
CA LYS A 248 39.50 115.20 -16.12
C LYS A 248 38.96 116.37 -16.94
N THR A 249 37.68 116.35 -17.30
CA THR A 249 37.06 117.46 -18.05
C THR A 249 36.96 118.74 -17.22
N SER A 250 36.63 118.63 -15.93
CA SER A 250 36.68 119.78 -15.01
C SER A 250 38.11 120.30 -14.77
N GLN A 251 39.11 119.41 -14.74
CA GLN A 251 40.52 119.79 -14.72
C GLN A 251 40.92 120.55 -15.98
N ALA A 252 40.54 120.08 -17.18
CA ALA A 252 40.79 120.79 -18.43
C ALA A 252 40.13 122.18 -18.45
N ALA A 253 38.89 122.29 -17.96
CA ALA A 253 38.22 123.59 -17.80
C ALA A 253 38.96 124.51 -16.82
N SER A 254 39.50 123.98 -15.72
CA SER A 254 40.32 124.74 -14.77
C SER A 254 41.65 125.23 -15.37
N GLU A 255 42.25 124.45 -16.28
CA GLU A 255 43.44 124.85 -17.03
C GLU A 255 43.14 125.96 -18.04
N ASP A 256 41.97 125.93 -18.68
CA ASP A 256 41.53 127.02 -19.56
C ASP A 256 41.20 128.29 -18.78
N TYR A 257 40.56 128.19 -17.61
CA TYR A 257 40.41 129.33 -16.69
C TYR A 257 41.77 129.87 -16.22
N ARG A 258 42.75 129.00 -15.97
CA ARG A 258 44.12 129.41 -15.64
C ARG A 258 44.78 130.18 -16.78
N LYS A 259 44.68 129.70 -18.02
CA LYS A 259 45.18 130.43 -19.21
C LYS A 259 44.50 131.78 -19.38
N GLN A 260 43.19 131.86 -19.12
CA GLN A 260 42.46 133.13 -19.15
C GLN A 260 42.90 134.09 -18.04
N ILE A 261 43.17 133.61 -16.82
CA ILE A 261 43.74 134.43 -15.74
C ILE A 261 45.16 134.89 -16.11
N GLU A 262 45.99 134.04 -16.70
CA GLU A 262 47.33 134.41 -17.18
C GLU A 262 47.24 135.47 -18.29
N ALA A 263 46.29 135.35 -19.23
CA ALA A 263 46.02 136.36 -20.27
C ALA A 263 45.51 137.69 -19.69
N LEU A 264 44.57 137.66 -18.74
CA LEU A 264 44.07 138.86 -18.06
C LEU A 264 45.16 139.51 -17.17
N THR A 265 46.06 138.72 -16.60
CA THR A 265 47.24 139.23 -15.85
C THR A 265 48.23 139.90 -16.80
N ALA A 266 48.44 139.32 -18.00
CA ALA A 266 49.24 139.94 -19.05
C ALA A 266 48.59 141.24 -19.55
N GLU A 267 47.28 141.26 -19.75
CA GLU A 267 46.53 142.45 -20.18
C GLU A 267 46.53 143.55 -19.08
N GLN A 268 46.43 143.17 -17.80
CA GLN A 268 46.65 144.10 -16.68
C GLN A 268 48.08 144.63 -16.63
N SER A 269 49.09 143.81 -16.95
CA SER A 269 50.48 144.26 -17.04
C SER A 269 50.71 145.20 -18.23
N GLU A 270 50.00 144.99 -19.34
CA GLU A 270 50.04 145.86 -20.51
C GLU A 270 49.28 147.18 -20.28
N LEU A 271 48.17 147.15 -19.53
CA LEU A 271 47.45 148.33 -19.07
C LEU A 271 48.25 149.12 -18.03
N ALA A 272 48.99 148.45 -17.13
CA ALA A 272 49.94 149.10 -16.21
C ALA A 272 51.07 149.79 -17.00
N ARG A 273 51.57 149.16 -18.06
CA ARG A 273 52.56 149.74 -18.99
C ARG A 273 51.99 150.96 -19.74
N LYS A 274 50.73 150.89 -20.20
CA LYS A 274 50.00 152.01 -20.83
C LYS A 274 49.67 153.14 -19.85
N LEU A 275 49.57 152.87 -18.55
CA LEU A 275 49.42 153.90 -17.50
C LEU A 275 50.75 154.64 -17.25
N GLU A 276 51.87 153.90 -17.22
CA GLU A 276 53.24 154.41 -17.07
C GLU A 276 53.73 155.20 -18.31
N ASP A 277 53.27 154.82 -19.51
CA ASP A 277 53.57 155.50 -20.77
C ASP A 277 52.71 156.76 -21.01
N SER A 278 51.62 156.96 -20.25
CA SER A 278 50.76 158.16 -20.37
C SER A 278 51.28 159.39 -19.62
N GLU A 279 52.24 159.22 -18.71
CA GLU A 279 52.82 160.31 -17.90
C GLU A 279 54.18 160.82 -18.43
N ARG A 280 54.73 160.27 -19.53
CA ARG A 280 56.09 160.58 -19.99
C ARG A 280 56.26 161.17 -21.39
N ALA A 281 55.21 161.51 -22.13
CA ALA A 281 55.38 162.02 -23.51
C ALA A 281 54.50 163.23 -23.86
N ARG A 282 54.68 164.33 -23.12
CA ARG A 282 54.21 165.67 -23.48
C ARG A 282 55.40 166.64 -23.58
N SER A 283 56.19 166.52 -24.65
CA SER A 283 57.00 167.63 -25.19
C SER A 283 57.69 167.19 -26.48
N ASP A 284 56.98 167.47 -27.56
CA ASP A 284 57.44 167.77 -28.92
C ASP A 284 58.94 168.02 -29.09
N ALA A 285 59.52 167.39 -30.12
CA ALA A 285 59.71 168.06 -31.39
C ALA A 285 60.58 167.22 -32.34
N GLN A 286 59.96 166.86 -33.48
CA GLN A 286 60.48 167.30 -34.78
C GLN A 286 61.88 166.77 -35.15
N ARG A 287 61.97 165.70 -35.94
CA ARG A 287 61.85 165.83 -37.40
C ARG A 287 62.04 164.48 -38.10
N TYR A 288 61.04 164.07 -38.86
CA TYR A 288 61.10 163.89 -40.33
C TYR A 288 62.13 162.81 -40.75
N LEU A 289 61.69 161.70 -41.34
CA LEU A 289 61.39 161.65 -42.78
C LEU A 289 62.64 162.14 -43.54
N ASP A 290 63.34 161.37 -44.35
CA ASP A 290 63.01 160.15 -45.06
C ASP A 290 64.29 159.72 -45.75
N GLU A 291 64.51 158.42 -45.80
CA GLU A 291 65.07 157.65 -46.92
C GLU A 291 65.11 156.22 -46.38
N ASN A 292 63.98 155.50 -46.31
CA ASN A 292 63.10 155.10 -47.40
C ASN A 292 63.87 154.34 -48.49
N GLU A 293 63.33 153.15 -48.77
CA GLU A 293 63.52 152.45 -50.05
C GLU A 293 64.86 151.76 -50.31
N GLU A 294 65.25 150.92 -49.35
CA GLU A 294 65.60 149.54 -49.70
C GLU A 294 64.52 148.57 -49.16
N LEU A 295 63.28 149.02 -49.30
CA LEU A 295 62.14 148.12 -49.44
C LEU A 295 62.42 147.16 -50.60
N ARG A 296 62.18 145.88 -50.34
CA ARG A 296 61.48 145.00 -51.29
C ARG A 296 62.26 144.55 -52.53
N SER A 297 63.51 144.13 -52.41
CA SER A 297 64.16 143.34 -53.47
C SER A 297 64.22 141.84 -53.23
N GLU A 298 64.03 141.32 -52.02
CA GLU A 298 64.25 139.88 -51.78
C GLU A 298 63.13 139.15 -51.02
N ILE A 299 61.89 139.63 -51.14
CA ILE A 299 60.81 138.67 -51.39
C ILE A 299 60.96 138.28 -52.85
N LYS A 300 61.56 137.11 -53.10
CA LYS A 300 61.29 136.18 -54.23
C LYS A 300 62.55 135.53 -54.78
N LYS A 301 63.23 134.75 -53.94
CA LYS A 301 63.65 133.41 -54.35
C LYS A 301 63.15 132.45 -53.28
N LEU A 302 61.89 132.02 -53.41
CA LEU A 302 61.54 130.78 -54.13
C LEU A 302 62.19 129.60 -53.40
N LYS A 303 61.51 128.55 -53.00
CA LYS A 303 60.30 127.94 -53.55
C LYS A 303 60.26 126.56 -52.88
N THR A 304 59.05 126.05 -52.62
CA THR A 304 58.63 124.63 -52.81
C THR A 304 59.39 123.57 -52.02
N ALA A 305 58.80 122.54 -51.45
CA ALA A 305 57.48 121.91 -51.41
C ALA A 305 57.56 120.99 -50.18
N GLN A 306 56.50 120.58 -49.50
CA GLN A 306 55.41 119.66 -49.88
C GLN A 306 54.42 119.76 -48.71
N GLU A 307 53.14 120.06 -48.88
CA GLU A 307 52.07 119.18 -49.38
C GLU A 307 51.93 117.83 -48.64
N GLN A 308 50.86 117.81 -47.82
CA GLN A 308 49.92 116.72 -47.56
C GLN A 308 50.35 115.54 -46.68
N ASP A 309 49.30 114.95 -46.06
CA ASP A 309 49.23 113.86 -45.08
C ASP A 309 49.59 114.29 -43.64
N GLU A 310 48.66 114.29 -42.68
CA GLU A 310 48.23 113.09 -41.94
C GLU A 310 46.90 113.31 -41.15
N GLU A 311 45.89 113.95 -41.73
CA GLU A 311 44.59 114.16 -41.04
C GLU A 311 43.61 112.97 -41.17
N LEU A 312 44.09 111.79 -41.63
CA LEU A 312 43.30 110.55 -41.78
C LEU A 312 43.90 109.33 -41.04
N PHE A 313 45.00 109.47 -40.29
CA PHE A 313 45.65 108.34 -39.60
C PHE A 313 45.28 108.20 -38.10
N LEU A 314 44.78 109.26 -37.46
CA LEU A 314 44.38 109.22 -36.04
C LEU A 314 42.95 108.69 -35.81
N GLN A 315 42.04 108.84 -36.77
CA GLN A 315 40.68 108.29 -36.69
C GLN A 315 40.60 106.82 -37.11
N LEU A 316 41.60 106.30 -37.83
CA LEU A 316 41.70 104.88 -38.19
C LEU A 316 42.23 104.03 -37.02
N ALA A 317 43.11 104.60 -36.18
CA ALA A 317 43.62 103.93 -34.98
C ALA A 317 42.54 103.76 -33.90
N GLU A 318 41.67 104.75 -33.67
CA GLU A 318 40.54 104.62 -32.74
C GLU A 318 39.48 103.61 -33.23
N VAL A 319 39.19 103.59 -34.54
CA VAL A 319 38.25 102.62 -35.13
C VAL A 319 38.83 101.20 -35.16
N GLU A 320 40.14 101.03 -35.34
CA GLU A 320 40.81 99.74 -35.22
C GLU A 320 40.90 99.25 -33.77
N GLU A 321 41.09 100.15 -32.80
CA GLU A 321 41.11 99.81 -31.37
C GLU A 321 39.70 99.46 -30.85
N GLU A 322 38.65 100.15 -31.31
CA GLU A 322 37.26 99.77 -31.05
C GLU A 322 36.86 98.46 -31.74
N LYS A 323 37.35 98.20 -32.96
CA LYS A 323 37.16 96.92 -33.65
C LYS A 323 37.82 95.76 -32.92
N VAL A 324 39.03 95.94 -32.38
CA VAL A 324 39.70 94.92 -31.56
C VAL A 324 38.95 94.68 -30.25
N ARG A 325 38.49 95.74 -29.56
CA ARG A 325 37.64 95.61 -28.36
C ARG A 325 36.32 94.89 -28.63
N LEU A 326 35.68 95.17 -29.76
CA LEU A 326 34.45 94.50 -30.15
C LEU A 326 34.71 93.05 -30.58
N GLN A 327 35.84 92.75 -31.22
CA GLN A 327 36.27 91.38 -31.52
C GLN A 327 36.60 90.57 -30.26
N GLU A 328 37.23 91.19 -29.25
CA GLU A 328 37.44 90.55 -27.94
C GLU A 328 36.11 90.25 -27.24
N LYS A 329 35.16 91.21 -27.23
CA LYS A 329 33.81 90.98 -26.69
C LYS A 329 33.05 89.89 -27.45
N VAL A 330 33.12 89.86 -28.77
CA VAL A 330 32.51 88.80 -29.59
C VAL A 330 33.16 87.45 -29.27
N SER A 331 34.48 87.38 -29.13
CA SER A 331 35.16 86.14 -28.72
C SER A 331 34.75 85.68 -27.33
N LEU A 332 34.48 86.61 -26.42
CA LEU A 332 33.99 86.33 -25.07
C LEU A 332 32.56 85.75 -25.14
N PHE A 333 31.68 86.38 -25.93
CA PHE A 333 30.32 85.90 -26.14
C PHE A 333 30.26 84.55 -26.86
N GLU A 334 31.16 84.29 -27.81
CA GLU A 334 31.28 82.97 -28.46
C GLU A 334 31.72 81.91 -27.46
N LYS A 335 32.62 82.26 -26.52
CA LYS A 335 33.08 81.36 -25.45
C LYS A 335 31.97 81.10 -24.43
N ASP A 336 31.22 82.12 -24.05
CA ASP A 336 30.06 82.00 -23.16
C ASP A 336 28.92 81.22 -23.82
N HIS A 337 28.68 81.43 -25.11
CA HIS A 337 27.71 80.66 -25.88
C HIS A 337 28.14 79.19 -26.01
N ALA A 338 29.42 78.90 -26.20
CA ALA A 338 29.93 77.52 -26.21
C ALA A 338 29.75 76.85 -24.83
N ALA A 339 30.06 77.55 -23.74
CA ALA A 339 29.84 77.05 -22.38
C ALA A 339 28.35 76.84 -22.05
N LEU A 340 27.46 77.70 -22.56
CA LEU A 340 26.01 77.53 -22.45
C LEU A 340 25.52 76.34 -23.29
N SER A 341 26.07 76.13 -24.49
CA SER A 341 25.71 74.99 -25.35
C SER A 341 26.11 73.66 -24.72
N GLU A 342 27.29 73.59 -24.10
CA GLU A 342 27.76 72.39 -23.38
C GLU A 342 26.86 72.09 -22.17
N LYS A 343 26.47 73.13 -21.41
CA LYS A 343 25.50 72.98 -20.32
C LYS A 343 24.13 72.51 -20.79
N VAL A 344 23.65 72.98 -21.94
CA VAL A 344 22.37 72.53 -22.53
C VAL A 344 22.45 71.05 -22.91
N GLU A 345 23.54 70.58 -23.52
CA GLU A 345 23.73 69.14 -23.78
C GLU A 345 23.76 68.31 -22.51
N ASP A 346 24.41 68.80 -21.44
CA ASP A 346 24.42 68.11 -20.16
C ASP A 346 23.03 68.09 -19.50
N PHE A 347 22.24 69.16 -19.60
CA PHE A 347 20.84 69.16 -19.17
C PHE A 347 19.99 68.20 -19.99
N GLU A 348 20.23 68.05 -21.29
CA GLU A 348 19.53 67.06 -22.12
C GLU A 348 19.90 65.62 -21.72
N LYS A 349 21.17 65.34 -21.40
CA LYS A 349 21.60 64.03 -20.86
C LYS A 349 20.94 63.74 -19.51
N ILE A 350 20.93 64.71 -18.60
CA ILE A 350 20.29 64.58 -17.28
C ILE A 350 18.78 64.36 -17.44
N ARG A 351 18.13 65.08 -18.36
CA ARG A 351 16.71 64.91 -18.66
C ARG A 351 16.41 63.51 -19.20
N PHE A 352 17.23 63.01 -20.13
CA PHE A 352 17.07 61.65 -20.66
C PHE A 352 17.28 60.58 -19.58
N GLN A 353 18.27 60.77 -18.71
CA GLN A 353 18.49 59.89 -17.55
C GLN A 353 17.28 59.92 -16.60
N TYR A 354 16.74 61.10 -16.29
CA TYR A 354 15.55 61.26 -15.46
C TYR A 354 14.31 60.58 -16.08
N GLU A 355 14.07 60.75 -17.38
CA GLU A 355 12.96 60.08 -18.09
C GLU A 355 13.14 58.55 -18.10
N SER A 356 14.39 58.06 -18.21
CA SER A 356 14.71 56.62 -18.12
C SER A 356 14.54 56.05 -16.70
N GLU A 357 14.87 56.83 -15.67
CA GLU A 357 14.67 56.44 -14.28
C GLU A 357 13.19 56.48 -13.90
N GLN A 358 12.43 57.43 -14.44
CA GLN A 358 11.00 57.54 -14.21
C GLN A 358 10.23 56.36 -14.83
N THR A 359 10.63 55.94 -16.03
CA THR A 359 10.09 54.72 -16.65
C THR A 359 10.49 53.47 -15.85
N ARG A 360 11.76 53.34 -15.42
CA ARG A 360 12.22 52.25 -14.57
C ARG A 360 11.53 52.21 -13.21
N SER A 361 11.26 53.37 -12.59
CA SER A 361 10.49 53.47 -11.35
C SER A 361 9.06 52.97 -11.56
N SER A 362 8.42 53.34 -12.67
CA SER A 362 7.07 52.87 -12.98
C SER A 362 7.02 51.35 -13.18
N GLU A 363 8.02 50.76 -13.84
CA GLU A 363 8.14 49.32 -14.02
C GLU A 363 8.33 48.60 -12.68
N LEU A 364 9.23 49.10 -11.82
CA LEU A 364 9.43 48.59 -10.46
C LEU A 364 8.17 48.70 -9.59
N GLU A 365 7.38 49.76 -9.76
CA GLU A 365 6.08 49.91 -9.08
C GLU A 365 5.10 48.80 -9.52
N THR A 366 5.05 48.48 -10.81
CA THR A 366 4.19 47.39 -11.31
C THR A 366 4.67 46.02 -10.84
N GLU A 367 5.98 45.80 -10.79
CA GLU A 367 6.58 44.56 -10.32
C GLU A 367 6.35 44.36 -8.82
N LYS A 368 6.48 45.43 -8.03
CA LYS A 368 6.13 45.47 -6.61
C LYS A 368 4.66 45.13 -6.38
N MET A 369 3.73 45.63 -7.20
CA MET A 369 2.31 45.24 -7.10
C MET A 369 2.10 43.75 -7.39
N LYS A 370 2.76 43.20 -8.41
CA LYS A 370 2.67 41.76 -8.73
C LYS A 370 3.20 40.90 -7.59
N LEU A 371 4.37 41.24 -7.04
CA LEU A 371 4.96 40.55 -5.90
C LEU A 371 4.09 40.65 -4.64
N GLN A 372 3.41 41.78 -4.42
CA GLN A 372 2.43 41.92 -3.33
C GLN A 372 1.22 41.00 -3.53
N GLU A 373 0.71 40.88 -4.76
CA GLU A 373 -0.40 39.97 -5.07
C GLU A 373 0.01 38.50 -4.86
N GLU A 374 1.21 38.12 -5.29
CA GLU A 374 1.76 36.77 -5.04
C GLU A 374 1.98 36.50 -3.55
N LEU A 375 2.44 37.50 -2.78
CA LEU A 375 2.58 37.40 -1.33
C LEU A 375 1.24 37.16 -0.65
N GLU A 376 0.17 37.86 -1.04
CA GLU A 376 -1.17 37.65 -0.48
C GLU A 376 -1.76 36.28 -0.86
N LYS A 377 -1.49 35.80 -2.08
CA LYS A 377 -1.82 34.41 -2.48
C LYS A 377 -1.06 33.38 -1.65
N ALA A 378 0.21 33.62 -1.35
CA ALA A 378 1.01 32.75 -0.49
C ALA A 378 0.51 32.76 0.96
N LYS A 379 0.15 33.93 1.51
CA LYS A 379 -0.43 34.06 2.86
C LYS A 379 -1.75 33.32 3.00
N SER A 380 -2.68 33.51 2.07
CA SER A 380 -3.96 32.78 2.07
C SER A 380 -3.77 31.27 1.95
N SER A 381 -2.79 30.81 1.16
CA SER A 381 -2.42 29.40 1.09
C SER A 381 -1.83 28.88 2.41
N LEU A 382 -1.03 29.71 3.11
CA LEU A 382 -0.49 29.38 4.42
C LEU A 382 -1.61 29.26 5.47
N GLU A 383 -2.58 30.18 5.48
CA GLU A 383 -3.74 30.13 6.37
C GLU A 383 -4.57 28.87 6.17
N GLN A 384 -4.78 28.47 4.90
CA GLN A 384 -5.43 27.18 4.58
C GLN A 384 -4.61 25.98 5.07
N PHE A 385 -3.28 26.03 4.98
CA PHE A 385 -2.43 24.97 5.49
C PHE A 385 -2.50 24.89 7.02
N GLU A 386 -2.54 26.03 7.72
CA GLU A 386 -2.70 26.08 9.17
C GLU A 386 -4.07 25.56 9.63
N SER A 387 -5.16 25.85 8.90
CA SER A 387 -6.48 25.29 9.22
C SER A 387 -6.50 23.78 9.04
N LEU A 388 -5.94 23.27 7.94
CA LEU A 388 -5.82 21.83 7.70
C LEU A 388 -4.92 21.14 8.74
N LYS A 389 -3.86 21.81 9.20
CA LYS A 389 -3.01 21.30 10.27
C LYS A 389 -3.79 21.15 11.58
N LYS A 390 -4.58 22.15 11.96
CA LYS A 390 -5.45 22.08 13.16
C LYS A 390 -6.49 20.97 13.05
N GLU A 391 -7.14 20.82 11.89
CA GLU A 391 -8.08 19.72 11.65
C GLU A 391 -7.42 18.36 11.80
N ARG A 392 -6.20 18.19 11.25
CA ARG A 392 -5.45 16.95 11.38
C ARG A 392 -5.02 16.66 12.81
N GLU A 393 -4.63 17.68 13.58
CA GLU A 393 -4.31 17.54 15.01
C GLU A 393 -5.55 17.11 15.81
N HIS A 394 -6.72 17.70 15.55
CA HIS A 394 -7.99 17.28 16.16
C HIS A 394 -8.37 15.85 15.79
N ALA A 395 -8.21 15.45 14.52
CA ALA A 395 -8.46 14.09 14.07
C ALA A 395 -7.52 13.08 14.76
N ALA A 396 -6.23 13.40 14.87
CA ALA A 396 -5.27 12.56 15.59
C ALA A 396 -5.60 12.42 17.09
N GLN A 397 -6.08 13.50 17.72
CA GLN A 397 -6.52 13.47 19.11
C GLN A 397 -7.75 12.58 19.30
N ALA A 398 -8.69 12.62 18.35
CA ALA A 398 -9.88 11.78 18.35
C ALA A 398 -9.53 10.30 18.13
N GLU A 399 -8.63 9.97 17.20
CA GLU A 399 -8.12 8.61 17.00
C GLU A 399 -7.40 8.05 18.22
N LYS A 400 -6.62 8.90 18.91
CA LYS A 400 -5.99 8.52 20.18
C LYS A 400 -7.02 8.18 21.24
N GLY A 401 -8.06 9.00 21.38
CA GLY A 401 -9.17 8.72 22.29
C GLY A 401 -9.92 7.43 21.95
N GLN A 402 -10.19 7.17 20.67
CA GLN A 402 -10.79 5.91 20.21
C GLN A 402 -9.89 4.71 20.51
N SER A 403 -8.58 4.84 20.31
CA SER A 403 -7.60 3.80 20.60
C SER A 403 -7.53 3.47 22.09
N GLU A 404 -7.62 4.48 22.97
CA GLU A 404 -7.68 4.29 24.43
C GLU A 404 -8.96 3.56 24.85
N ILE A 405 -10.11 3.91 24.25
CA ILE A 405 -11.39 3.20 24.51
C ILE A 405 -11.30 1.74 24.04
N LEU A 406 -10.75 1.48 22.86
CA LEU A 406 -10.57 0.13 22.32
C LEU A 406 -9.63 -0.70 23.20
N ARG A 407 -8.52 -0.11 23.68
CA ARG A 407 -7.62 -0.76 24.63
C ARG A 407 -8.34 -1.13 25.92
N GLY A 408 -9.13 -0.22 26.50
CA GLY A 408 -9.91 -0.53 27.71
C GLY A 408 -10.95 -1.65 27.49
N ARG A 409 -11.56 -1.73 26.30
CA ARG A 409 -12.46 -2.85 25.94
C ARG A 409 -11.69 -4.16 25.79
N LEU A 410 -10.49 -4.13 25.21
CA LEU A 410 -9.62 -5.29 25.07
C LEU A 410 -9.20 -5.82 26.44
N ASP A 411 -8.70 -4.95 27.33
CA ASP A 411 -8.30 -5.33 28.69
C ASP A 411 -9.46 -5.99 29.46
N LYS A 412 -10.68 -5.47 29.29
CA LYS A 412 -11.89 -6.07 29.87
C LYS A 412 -12.15 -7.46 29.29
N ALA A 413 -12.12 -7.63 27.97
CA ALA A 413 -12.31 -8.92 27.32
C ALA A 413 -11.24 -9.95 27.71
N GLU A 414 -9.99 -9.51 27.87
CA GLU A 414 -8.89 -10.35 28.36
C GLU A 414 -9.13 -10.79 29.81
N SER A 415 -9.61 -9.90 30.68
CA SER A 415 -9.97 -10.25 32.05
C SER A 415 -11.13 -11.26 32.12
N GLU A 416 -12.14 -11.12 31.25
CA GLU A 416 -13.27 -12.04 31.15
C GLU A 416 -12.80 -13.41 30.64
N ASN A 417 -11.95 -13.45 29.61
CA ASN A 417 -11.35 -14.69 29.11
C ASN A 417 -10.52 -15.40 30.18
N LYS A 418 -9.75 -14.65 30.98
CA LYS A 418 -9.01 -15.22 32.10
C LYS A 418 -9.95 -15.88 33.12
N GLN A 419 -11.05 -15.23 33.47
CA GLN A 419 -12.06 -15.82 34.36
C GLN A 419 -12.72 -17.07 33.76
N TYR A 420 -12.98 -17.08 32.45
CA TYR A 420 -13.52 -18.27 31.78
C TYR A 420 -12.51 -19.43 31.79
N LEU A 421 -11.22 -19.15 31.59
CA LEU A 421 -10.17 -20.16 31.68
C LEU A 421 -10.05 -20.75 33.09
N GLU A 422 -10.05 -19.91 34.12
CA GLU A 422 -10.03 -20.37 35.52
C GLU A 422 -11.23 -21.28 35.84
N LYS A 423 -12.44 -20.91 35.39
CA LYS A 423 -13.64 -21.75 35.54
C LYS A 423 -13.54 -23.06 34.75
N LEU A 424 -12.92 -23.04 33.58
CA LEU A 424 -12.71 -24.24 32.77
C LEU A 424 -11.74 -25.20 33.48
N GLU A 425 -10.65 -24.67 34.03
CA GLU A 425 -9.68 -25.44 34.82
C GLU A 425 -10.35 -26.09 36.05
N GLU A 426 -11.18 -25.33 36.79
CA GLU A 426 -11.97 -25.87 37.90
C GLU A 426 -12.90 -27.00 37.46
N ALA A 427 -13.59 -26.84 36.32
CA ALA A 427 -14.47 -27.85 35.76
C ALA A 427 -13.70 -29.12 35.35
N VAL A 428 -12.51 -28.97 34.78
CA VAL A 428 -11.64 -30.11 34.41
C VAL A 428 -11.20 -30.88 35.66
N VAL A 429 -10.80 -30.19 36.73
CA VAL A 429 -10.45 -30.84 38.00
C VAL A 429 -11.65 -31.58 38.59
N ALA A 430 -12.84 -30.99 38.53
CA ALA A 430 -14.06 -31.65 38.98
C ALA A 430 -14.39 -32.92 38.15
N LEU A 431 -14.22 -32.87 36.83
CA LEU A 431 -14.40 -34.03 35.95
C LEU A 431 -13.39 -35.14 36.26
N GLN A 432 -12.11 -34.82 36.43
CA GLN A 432 -11.09 -35.81 36.82
C GLN A 432 -11.43 -36.50 38.15
N LYS A 433 -11.99 -35.77 39.10
CA LYS A 433 -12.47 -36.35 40.36
C LYS A 433 -13.64 -37.31 40.13
N LEU A 434 -14.63 -36.91 39.32
CA LEU A 434 -15.77 -37.76 38.97
C LEU A 434 -15.37 -39.01 38.18
N GLU A 435 -14.36 -38.91 37.32
CA GLU A 435 -13.79 -40.06 36.61
C GLU A 435 -13.16 -41.05 37.59
N LYS A 436 -12.36 -40.56 38.54
CA LYS A 436 -11.77 -41.40 39.60
C LYS A 436 -12.85 -42.06 40.47
N ASP A 437 -13.86 -41.30 40.88
CA ASP A 437 -14.98 -41.84 41.66
C ASP A 437 -15.74 -42.91 40.85
N ASN A 438 -15.94 -42.72 39.55
CA ASN A 438 -16.52 -43.73 38.66
C ASN A 438 -15.66 -44.99 38.52
N GLU A 439 -14.34 -44.86 38.46
CA GLU A 439 -13.44 -46.02 38.45
C GLU A 439 -13.52 -46.82 39.75
N GLU A 440 -13.59 -46.14 40.90
CA GLU A 440 -13.77 -46.77 42.22
C GLU A 440 -15.13 -47.47 42.33
N LEU A 441 -16.19 -46.86 41.80
CA LEU A 441 -17.50 -47.48 41.70
C LEU A 441 -17.48 -48.71 40.78
N ARG A 442 -16.80 -48.66 39.63
CA ARG A 442 -16.63 -49.82 38.74
C ARG A 442 -15.87 -50.96 39.41
N LYS A 443 -14.81 -50.66 40.17
CA LYS A 443 -14.08 -51.68 40.95
C LYS A 443 -14.97 -52.33 42.01
N SER A 444 -15.73 -51.51 42.74
CA SER A 444 -16.69 -51.98 43.75
C SER A 444 -17.79 -52.84 43.11
N LEU A 445 -18.32 -52.44 41.96
CA LEU A 445 -19.32 -53.20 41.21
C LEU A 445 -18.77 -54.57 40.76
N ASN A 446 -17.55 -54.60 40.21
CA ASN A 446 -16.90 -55.85 39.80
C ASN A 446 -16.62 -56.77 41.00
N ALA A 447 -16.27 -56.21 42.16
CA ALA A 447 -16.11 -56.98 43.39
C ALA A 447 -17.44 -57.59 43.85
N ALA A 448 -18.52 -56.80 43.88
CA ALA A 448 -19.86 -57.28 44.22
C ALA A 448 -20.37 -58.35 43.23
N GLN A 449 -20.07 -58.22 41.93
CA GLN A 449 -20.39 -59.25 40.94
C GLN A 449 -19.63 -60.56 41.18
N LYS A 450 -18.36 -60.50 41.59
CA LYS A 450 -17.60 -61.69 41.99
C LYS A 450 -18.15 -62.34 43.25
N GLU A 451 -18.52 -61.55 44.25
CA GLU A 451 -19.18 -62.06 45.46
C GLU A 451 -20.52 -62.72 45.14
N SER A 452 -21.32 -62.13 44.25
CA SER A 452 -22.57 -62.72 43.75
C SER A 452 -22.34 -64.04 43.00
N ALA A 453 -21.26 -64.15 42.22
CA ALA A 453 -20.89 -65.39 41.55
C ALA A 453 -20.52 -66.50 42.57
N VAL A 454 -19.75 -66.16 43.61
CA VAL A 454 -19.44 -67.07 44.72
C VAL A 454 -20.71 -67.48 45.47
N GLU A 455 -21.62 -66.55 45.72
CA GLU A 455 -22.92 -66.86 46.32
C GLU A 455 -23.73 -67.82 45.43
N GLY A 456 -23.70 -67.63 44.11
CA GLY A 456 -24.32 -68.53 43.14
C GLY A 456 -23.74 -69.95 43.18
N ASP A 457 -22.42 -70.09 43.34
CA ASP A 457 -21.77 -71.39 43.46
C ASP A 457 -22.05 -72.06 44.82
N LEU A 458 -22.09 -71.28 45.91
CA LEU A 458 -22.52 -71.76 47.22
C LEU A 458 -23.99 -72.22 47.21
N ARG A 459 -24.87 -71.53 46.48
CA ARG A 459 -26.27 -71.95 46.30
C ARG A 459 -26.36 -73.29 45.56
N LYS A 460 -25.57 -73.50 44.51
CA LYS A 460 -25.51 -74.81 43.82
C LYS A 460 -24.99 -75.92 44.74
N GLN A 461 -23.98 -75.63 45.55
CA GLN A 461 -23.46 -76.59 46.54
C GLN A 461 -24.52 -76.93 47.60
N LEU A 462 -25.27 -75.95 48.08
CA LEU A 462 -26.39 -76.17 48.99
C LEU A 462 -27.47 -77.04 48.35
N GLU A 463 -27.87 -76.75 47.10
CA GLU A 463 -28.86 -77.56 46.38
C GLU A 463 -28.38 -79.01 46.19
N GLN A 464 -27.09 -79.21 45.92
CA GLN A 464 -26.48 -80.54 45.82
C GLN A 464 -26.52 -81.28 47.17
N LEU A 465 -26.15 -80.60 48.26
CA LEU A 465 -26.20 -81.17 49.62
C LEU A 465 -27.63 -81.46 50.06
N GLU A 466 -28.61 -80.65 49.66
CA GLU A 466 -30.03 -80.90 49.91
C GLU A 466 -30.50 -82.16 49.18
N LYS A 467 -30.12 -82.35 47.90
CA LYS A 467 -30.41 -83.59 47.16
C LYS A 467 -29.74 -84.82 47.79
N GLU A 468 -28.50 -84.68 48.25
CA GLU A 468 -27.80 -85.76 48.96
C GLU A 468 -28.46 -86.09 50.29
N LYS A 469 -28.89 -85.07 51.04
CA LYS A 469 -29.67 -85.23 52.27
C LYS A 469 -31.00 -85.94 51.99
N GLU A 470 -31.77 -85.52 50.98
CA GLU A 470 -33.01 -86.21 50.58
C GLU A 470 -32.76 -87.67 50.20
N GLY A 471 -31.66 -87.95 49.47
CA GLY A 471 -31.26 -89.31 49.13
C GLY A 471 -30.88 -90.15 50.35
N LEU A 472 -30.22 -89.55 51.35
CA LEU A 472 -29.92 -90.20 52.63
C LEU A 472 -31.17 -90.42 53.46
N GLU A 473 -32.09 -89.46 53.53
CA GLU A 473 -33.39 -89.59 54.20
C GLU A 473 -34.22 -90.71 53.57
N GLN A 474 -34.25 -90.83 52.24
CA GLN A 474 -34.87 -91.96 51.55
C GLN A 474 -34.23 -93.30 51.92
N LYS A 475 -32.89 -93.37 52.00
CA LYS A 475 -32.17 -94.58 52.44
C LYS A 475 -32.45 -94.93 53.89
N VAL A 476 -32.55 -93.94 54.78
CA VAL A 476 -32.95 -94.15 56.18
C VAL A 476 -34.39 -94.65 56.25
N GLN A 477 -35.30 -94.10 55.45
CA GLN A 477 -36.68 -94.56 55.37
C GLN A 477 -36.78 -96.01 54.87
N GLN A 478 -35.94 -96.39 53.89
CA GLN A 478 -35.79 -97.79 53.46
C GLN A 478 -35.17 -98.66 54.55
N GLY A 479 -34.17 -98.17 55.30
CA GLY A 479 -33.59 -98.87 56.45
C GLY A 479 -34.59 -99.14 57.57
N ILE A 480 -35.46 -98.18 57.87
CA ILE A 480 -36.57 -98.34 58.82
C ILE A 480 -37.58 -99.39 58.33
N SER A 481 -37.79 -99.51 57.01
CA SER A 481 -38.59 -100.60 56.43
C SER A 481 -37.96 -101.98 56.69
N TYR A 482 -36.63 -102.11 56.54
CA TYR A 482 -35.91 -103.36 56.81
C TYR A 482 -35.88 -103.72 58.31
N GLU A 483 -35.85 -102.72 59.21
CA GLU A 483 -36.04 -102.97 60.66
C GLU A 483 -37.48 -103.39 61.02
N GLY A 484 -38.48 -102.93 60.25
CA GLY A 484 -39.86 -103.39 60.34
C GLY A 484 -40.01 -104.89 60.05
N GLU A 485 -39.33 -105.39 59.01
CA GLU A 485 -39.28 -106.82 58.66
C GLU A 485 -38.51 -107.64 59.70
N ALA A 486 -37.44 -107.09 60.29
CA ALA A 486 -36.70 -107.73 61.38
C ALA A 486 -37.50 -107.83 62.70
N ARG A 487 -38.49 -106.94 62.91
CA ARG A 487 -39.43 -107.02 64.05
C ARG A 487 -40.45 -108.15 63.88
N GLN A 488 -40.95 -108.38 62.66
CA GLN A 488 -41.85 -109.50 62.36
C GLN A 488 -41.19 -110.87 62.62
N GLY A 489 -39.90 -111.02 62.29
CA GLY A 489 -39.14 -112.25 62.61
C GLY A 489 -38.94 -112.49 64.12
N LYS A 490 -38.88 -111.44 64.95
CA LYS A 490 -38.76 -111.57 66.42
C LYS A 490 -40.08 -111.96 67.09
N GLU A 491 -41.22 -111.55 66.54
CA GLU A 491 -42.54 -111.95 67.03
C GLU A 491 -42.87 -113.42 66.71
N GLU A 492 -42.45 -113.94 65.56
CA GLU A 492 -42.59 -115.36 65.22
C GLU A 492 -41.70 -116.27 66.10
N VAL A 493 -40.47 -115.84 66.40
CA VAL A 493 -39.60 -116.55 67.35
C VAL A 493 -40.16 -116.53 68.78
N ALA A 494 -40.84 -115.46 69.19
CA ALA A 494 -41.54 -115.41 70.48
C ALA A 494 -42.75 -116.36 70.55
N ARG A 495 -43.51 -116.50 69.45
CA ARG A 495 -44.61 -117.49 69.33
C ARG A 495 -44.11 -118.93 69.40
N LEU A 496 -43.03 -119.24 68.67
CA LEU A 496 -42.41 -120.58 68.69
C LEU A 496 -41.82 -120.93 70.07
N LYS A 497 -41.27 -119.94 70.78
CA LYS A 497 -40.71 -120.12 72.13
C LYS A 497 -41.79 -120.35 73.21
N ASN A 498 -42.98 -119.77 73.06
CA ASN A 498 -44.11 -120.05 73.96
C ASN A 498 -44.74 -121.43 73.67
N GLY A 499 -44.87 -121.84 72.40
CA GLY A 499 -45.31 -123.20 72.05
C GLY A 499 -44.37 -124.31 72.55
N LEU A 500 -43.06 -124.07 72.57
CA LEU A 500 -42.07 -124.96 73.17
C LEU A 500 -42.17 -125.06 74.70
N ARG A 501 -42.66 -124.01 75.38
CA ARG A 501 -42.87 -124.01 76.84
C ARG A 501 -44.10 -124.83 77.22
N ASP A 502 -45.18 -124.76 76.43
CA ASP A 502 -46.41 -125.52 76.67
C ASP A 502 -46.19 -127.03 76.43
N LEU A 503 -45.44 -127.41 75.38
CA LEU A 503 -45.03 -128.80 75.14
C LEU A 503 -44.12 -129.35 76.24
N LEU A 504 -43.25 -128.54 76.84
CA LEU A 504 -42.41 -128.95 77.97
C LEU A 504 -43.26 -129.18 79.25
N GLY A 505 -44.36 -128.43 79.43
CA GLY A 505 -45.31 -128.61 80.51
C GLY A 505 -46.11 -129.92 80.40
N GLU A 506 -46.55 -130.28 79.19
CA GLU A 506 -47.24 -131.55 78.92
C GLU A 506 -46.30 -132.76 79.11
N VAL A 507 -45.04 -132.66 78.69
CA VAL A 507 -44.04 -133.72 78.90
C VAL A 507 -43.70 -133.91 80.39
N GLN A 508 -43.68 -132.84 81.19
CA GLN A 508 -43.48 -132.93 82.64
C GLN A 508 -44.72 -133.47 83.38
N ALA A 509 -45.93 -133.20 82.89
CA ALA A 509 -47.17 -133.79 83.41
C ALA A 509 -47.24 -135.30 83.14
N ILE A 510 -46.83 -135.75 81.96
CA ILE A 510 -46.76 -137.18 81.60
C ILE A 510 -45.67 -137.90 82.43
N ARG A 511 -44.54 -137.24 82.71
CA ARG A 511 -43.46 -137.81 83.53
C ARG A 511 -43.83 -137.99 85.01
N LYS A 512 -44.83 -137.25 85.51
CA LYS A 512 -45.35 -137.36 86.89
C LYS A 512 -46.40 -138.47 87.04
N VAL A 513 -47.01 -138.93 85.94
CA VAL A 513 -47.96 -140.05 85.89
C VAL A 513 -47.26 -141.40 85.69
N LEU A 514 -46.00 -141.41 85.23
CA LEU A 514 -45.20 -142.61 84.96
C LEU A 514 -44.14 -142.95 86.03
N SER A 515 -44.23 -142.38 87.23
CA SER A 515 -43.35 -142.74 88.37
C SER A 515 -44.09 -143.02 89.69
N LEU A 516 -45.36 -143.42 89.61
CA LEU A 516 -46.01 -144.34 90.54
C LEU A 516 -45.94 -145.74 89.92
#